data_AF-A0A832KGD4-F1
#
_entry.id   AF-A0A832KGD4-F1
#
_cell.length_a   1.000
_cell.length_b   1.000
_cell.length_c   1.000
_cell.angle_alpha   90.00
_cell.angle_beta   90.00
_cell.angle_gamma   90.00
#
_symmetry.space_group_name_H-M   'P 1'
#
loop_
_entity.id
_entity.type
_entity.pdbx_description
1 polymer ?
#
loop_
_entity_poly.entity_id
_entity_poly.type
_entity_poly.pdbx_seq_one_letter_code
_entity_poly.pdbx_strand_id
1 'polypeptide(L)'
;MVAKSGAPLLESRAVKTLKERLIPISMVVTPNASEAEKLSGIERIRSIEDAKRAAERISDLGAEAVVVKGGHLSTPGKAIDILYFNGEFRLFEGERFEVETTHGTGCSFASAIAAELAKGRRIPEAVEAAKRLVAYAVRFGFRIGRGHGPVNPMAILYNESERYNVIAELRKAVQMLEAHPVVSRLSPEVQMNLVMALPYAVDHRDVAGIPGRIVKLNDKVRASAPPEFGASRHVANTVLTAMRYDPEIRSGMNIKYSEEILKACEALLYKVSGYDRRLEPSEVKEKEGGTTRWGAEEAIKKLGEVPDLIYHRGDWGKEPVSTILGRSATDVVMKAVRIALILKGERPNHVL
;
A
#
# COMPACT_ATOMS: atom_id res chain seq x y z
N MET A 1 26.50 18.67 9.59
CA MET A 1 25.09 18.30 9.37
C MET A 1 24.41 18.21 10.73
N VAL A 2 23.09 18.21 10.76
CA VAL A 2 22.30 18.24 11.99
C VAL A 2 21.52 16.94 12.05
N ALA A 3 21.55 16.25 13.19
CA ALA A 3 20.69 15.10 13.40
C ALA A 3 19.22 15.52 13.25
N LYS A 4 18.34 14.57 12.97
CA LYS A 4 16.89 14.83 13.00
C LYS A 4 16.41 15.35 14.38
N SER A 5 17.21 15.14 15.43
CA SER A 5 17.02 15.68 16.78
C SER A 5 17.55 17.11 17.00
N GLY A 6 18.13 17.77 16.00
CA GLY A 6 18.71 19.11 16.13
C GLY A 6 20.18 19.16 16.58
N ALA A 7 20.78 18.02 16.95
CA ALA A 7 22.18 17.96 17.41
C ALA A 7 23.17 18.20 16.25
N PRO A 8 24.20 19.06 16.41
CA PRO A 8 25.28 19.19 15.45
C PRO A 8 26.07 17.87 15.34
N LEU A 9 26.07 17.26 14.15
CA LEU A 9 26.81 16.03 13.86
C LEU A 9 28.16 16.29 13.17
N LEU A 10 28.40 17.51 12.69
CA LEU A 10 29.69 17.90 12.11
C LEU A 10 30.26 19.10 12.85
N GLU A 11 31.56 19.05 13.10
CA GLU A 11 32.36 20.18 13.52
C GLU A 11 32.31 21.29 12.45
N SER A 12 32.47 22.55 12.86
CA SER A 12 32.39 23.72 11.97
C SER A 12 33.37 23.63 10.78
N ARG A 13 34.57 23.08 10.99
CA ARG A 13 35.57 22.83 9.93
C ARG A 13 35.07 21.85 8.86
N ALA A 14 34.27 20.85 9.25
CA ALA A 14 33.73 19.87 8.33
C ALA A 14 32.58 20.45 7.49
N VAL A 15 31.81 21.39 8.04
CA VAL A 15 30.81 22.15 7.25
C VAL A 15 31.49 23.03 6.20
N LYS A 16 32.59 23.71 6.57
CA LYS A 16 33.40 24.48 5.61
C LYS A 16 33.93 23.60 4.48
N THR A 17 34.52 22.46 4.83
CA THR A 17 35.02 21.47 3.86
C THR A 17 33.92 20.96 2.94
N LEU A 18 32.73 20.67 3.47
CA LEU A 18 31.57 20.26 2.67
C LEU A 18 31.22 21.33 1.61
N LYS A 19 31.14 22.60 2.01
CA LYS A 19 30.82 23.72 1.10
C LYS A 19 31.91 23.98 0.06
N GLU A 20 33.18 23.94 0.46
CA GLU A 20 34.29 24.36 -0.41
C GLU A 20 34.86 23.23 -1.28
N ARG A 21 34.63 21.95 -0.91
CA ARG A 21 35.30 20.80 -1.56
C ARG A 21 34.34 19.73 -2.07
N LEU A 22 33.21 19.48 -1.41
CA LEU A 22 32.33 18.35 -1.75
C LEU A 22 31.12 18.80 -2.58
N ILE A 23 30.42 19.86 -2.17
CA ILE A 23 29.28 20.40 -2.91
C ILE A 23 29.65 20.81 -4.34
N PRO A 24 30.79 21.47 -4.61
CA PRO A 24 31.16 21.88 -5.97
C PRO A 24 31.39 20.73 -6.98
N ILE A 25 31.57 19.50 -6.49
CA ILE A 25 31.76 18.31 -7.34
C ILE A 25 30.56 17.34 -7.25
N SER A 26 29.48 17.75 -6.58
CA SER A 26 28.30 16.91 -6.36
C SER A 26 27.28 17.13 -7.47
N MET A 27 26.89 16.05 -8.15
CA MET A 27 25.79 16.08 -9.12
C MET A 27 24.44 16.36 -8.45
N VAL A 28 24.18 15.76 -7.28
CA VAL A 28 22.96 16.02 -6.50
C VAL A 28 23.28 16.17 -5.01
N VAL A 29 22.77 17.23 -4.39
CA VAL A 29 22.85 17.44 -2.93
C VAL A 29 21.45 17.40 -2.33
N THR A 30 21.22 16.59 -1.29
CA THR A 30 19.87 16.34 -0.75
C THR A 30 19.70 16.78 0.72
N PRO A 31 19.81 18.08 1.05
CA PRO A 31 19.72 18.53 2.44
C PRO A 31 18.28 18.39 2.97
N ASN A 32 18.12 18.05 4.25
CA ASN A 32 16.86 18.32 4.96
C ASN A 32 16.73 19.83 5.28
N ALA A 33 15.58 20.28 5.78
CA ALA A 33 15.35 21.70 6.10
C ALA A 33 16.46 22.31 6.99
N SER A 34 16.83 21.67 8.09
CA SER A 34 17.86 22.18 9.01
C SER A 34 19.28 22.13 8.42
N GLU A 35 19.56 21.17 7.54
CA GLU A 35 20.81 21.14 6.77
C GLU A 35 20.83 22.27 5.73
N ALA A 36 19.70 22.52 5.06
CA ALA A 36 19.55 23.57 4.06
C ALA A 36 19.68 24.97 4.66
N GLU A 37 19.15 25.21 5.87
CA GLU A 37 19.37 26.44 6.65
C GLU A 37 20.88 26.72 6.81
N LYS A 38 21.64 25.72 7.27
CA LYS A 38 23.10 25.86 7.48
C LYS A 38 23.89 26.02 6.18
N LEU A 39 23.46 25.36 5.10
CA LEU A 39 24.15 25.41 3.83
C LEU A 39 23.88 26.73 3.10
N SER A 40 22.62 27.18 3.04
CA SER A 40 22.18 28.40 2.35
C SER A 40 22.40 29.69 3.15
N GLY A 41 22.61 29.59 4.47
CA GLY A 41 22.67 30.75 5.37
C GLY A 41 21.31 31.41 5.63
N ILE A 42 20.20 30.77 5.24
CA ILE A 42 18.85 31.20 5.61
C ILE A 42 18.58 30.76 7.04
N GLU A 43 18.14 31.68 7.91
CA GLU A 43 17.96 31.41 9.34
C GLU A 43 16.91 30.34 9.63
N ARG A 44 15.76 30.39 8.94
CA ARG A 44 14.68 29.42 9.09
C ARG A 44 13.95 29.16 7.78
N ILE A 45 13.74 27.90 7.45
CA ILE A 45 12.95 27.46 6.30
C ILE A 45 11.57 27.02 6.79
N ARG A 46 10.54 27.83 6.54
CA ARG A 46 9.15 27.56 7.02
C ARG A 46 8.15 27.39 5.89
N SER A 47 8.50 27.80 4.68
CA SER A 47 7.63 27.75 3.50
C SER A 47 8.30 27.07 2.32
N ILE A 48 7.50 26.71 1.32
CA ILE A 48 7.98 26.22 0.02
C ILE A 48 8.92 27.26 -0.62
N GLU A 49 8.60 28.55 -0.49
CA GLU A 49 9.41 29.62 -1.08
C GLU A 49 10.76 29.78 -0.37
N ASP A 50 10.82 29.61 0.95
CA ASP A 50 12.11 29.55 1.67
C ASP A 50 12.98 28.39 1.19
N ALA A 51 12.36 27.22 0.98
CA ALA A 51 13.05 26.04 0.53
C ALA A 51 13.54 26.16 -0.92
N LYS A 52 12.80 26.85 -1.80
CA LYS A 52 13.27 27.21 -3.15
C LYS A 52 14.50 28.12 -3.10
N ARG A 53 14.44 29.20 -2.34
CA ARG A 53 15.58 30.13 -2.14
C ARG A 53 16.80 29.41 -1.54
N ALA A 54 16.57 28.48 -0.63
CA ALA A 54 17.64 27.66 -0.07
C ALA A 54 18.26 26.74 -1.11
N ALA A 55 17.45 26.10 -1.97
CA ALA A 55 17.93 25.22 -3.03
C ALA A 55 18.80 25.98 -4.03
N GLU A 56 18.37 27.16 -4.46
CA GLU A 56 19.12 28.05 -5.36
C GLU A 56 20.47 28.45 -4.75
N ARG A 57 20.49 28.99 -3.52
CA ARG A 57 21.73 29.36 -2.82
C ARG A 57 22.71 28.19 -2.61
N ILE A 58 22.20 26.98 -2.49
CA ILE A 58 23.05 25.78 -2.34
C ILE A 58 23.59 25.36 -3.71
N SER A 59 22.83 25.57 -4.79
CA SER A 59 23.30 25.33 -6.15
C SER A 59 24.41 26.32 -6.54
N ASP A 60 24.34 27.57 -6.07
CA ASP A 60 25.42 28.57 -6.24
C ASP A 60 26.76 28.14 -5.64
N LEU A 61 26.76 27.15 -4.72
CA LEU A 61 27.98 26.53 -4.20
C LEU A 61 28.62 25.52 -5.18
N GLY A 62 28.00 25.28 -6.34
CA GLY A 62 28.51 24.43 -7.43
C GLY A 62 27.83 23.06 -7.58
N ALA A 63 26.75 22.79 -6.88
CA ALA A 63 25.96 21.56 -7.12
C ALA A 63 25.13 21.70 -8.40
N GLU A 64 25.15 20.67 -9.25
CA GLU A 64 24.33 20.61 -10.47
C GLU A 64 22.83 20.58 -10.15
N ALA A 65 22.44 19.83 -9.12
CA ALA A 65 21.07 19.80 -8.62
C ALA A 65 20.99 19.77 -7.09
N VAL A 66 19.93 20.37 -6.55
CA VAL A 66 19.67 20.40 -5.10
C VAL A 66 18.25 19.94 -4.80
N VAL A 67 18.10 18.99 -3.87
CA VAL A 67 16.81 18.49 -3.40
C VAL A 67 16.62 18.85 -1.92
N VAL A 68 15.88 19.91 -1.64
CA VAL A 68 15.52 20.28 -0.26
C VAL A 68 14.35 19.40 0.19
N LYS A 69 14.61 18.51 1.14
CA LYS A 69 13.60 17.57 1.65
C LYS A 69 12.69 18.25 2.66
N GLY A 70 11.39 18.26 2.38
CA GLY A 70 10.42 19.07 3.11
C GLY A 70 9.50 18.29 4.03
N GLY A 71 9.90 17.14 4.56
CA GLY A 71 9.17 16.46 5.64
C GLY A 71 8.89 17.33 6.88
N HIS A 72 9.50 18.52 6.98
CA HIS A 72 9.31 19.52 8.04
C HIS A 72 8.66 20.82 7.56
N LEU A 73 8.36 20.97 6.25
CA LEU A 73 7.61 22.11 5.74
C LEU A 73 6.16 21.97 6.22
N SER A 74 5.58 23.06 6.74
CA SER A 74 4.27 23.07 7.40
C SER A 74 3.11 22.92 6.41
N THR A 75 3.00 21.78 5.75
CA THR A 75 1.82 21.39 4.97
C THR A 75 1.17 20.19 5.66
N PRO A 76 0.00 20.36 6.30
CA PRO A 76 -0.70 19.27 6.97
C PRO A 76 -0.89 18.06 6.04
N GLY A 77 -0.52 16.87 6.50
CA GLY A 77 -0.67 15.61 5.77
C GLY A 77 0.25 15.38 4.57
N LYS A 78 1.09 16.36 4.17
CA LYS A 78 1.95 16.25 2.99
C LYS A 78 3.43 16.37 3.34
N ALA A 79 4.26 15.65 2.59
CA ALA A 79 5.72 15.79 2.57
C ALA A 79 6.16 16.24 1.17
N ILE A 80 6.57 17.50 1.03
CA ILE A 80 6.92 18.11 -0.26
C ILE A 80 8.43 18.25 -0.36
N ASP A 81 9.05 17.63 -1.35
CA ASP A 81 10.47 17.81 -1.63
C ASP A 81 10.63 18.74 -2.84
N ILE A 82 11.61 19.63 -2.80
CA ILE A 82 11.84 20.63 -3.86
C ILE A 82 13.16 20.33 -4.53
N LEU A 83 13.11 20.03 -5.83
CA LEU A 83 14.28 19.93 -6.69
C LEU A 83 14.50 21.27 -7.39
N TYR A 84 15.73 21.78 -7.33
CA TYR A 84 16.25 22.82 -8.20
C TYR A 84 17.29 22.20 -9.15
N PHE A 85 17.08 22.36 -10.45
CA PHE A 85 17.94 21.81 -11.50
C PHE A 85 17.76 22.63 -12.78
N ASN A 86 18.86 23.04 -13.41
CA ASN A 86 18.87 23.84 -14.65
C ASN A 86 18.00 25.13 -14.60
N GLY A 87 18.00 25.83 -13.46
CA GLY A 87 17.20 27.05 -13.28
C GLY A 87 15.71 26.81 -13.04
N GLU A 88 15.25 25.56 -13.03
CA GLU A 88 13.86 25.20 -12.84
C GLU A 88 13.62 24.55 -11.47
N PHE A 89 12.41 24.76 -10.94
CA PHE A 89 11.94 24.12 -9.72
C PHE A 89 10.92 23.03 -10.05
N ARG A 90 11.10 21.86 -9.43
CA ARG A 90 10.12 20.76 -9.48
C ARG A 90 9.74 20.34 -8.07
N LEU A 91 8.43 20.27 -7.81
CA LEU A 91 7.90 19.84 -6.52
C LEU A 91 7.51 18.37 -6.62
N PHE A 92 7.91 17.59 -5.62
CA PHE A 92 7.50 16.21 -5.47
C PHE A 92 6.67 16.10 -4.20
N GLU A 93 5.36 15.93 -4.36
CA GLU A 93 4.42 15.73 -3.26
C GLU A 93 4.35 14.25 -2.86
N GLY A 94 4.14 14.00 -1.57
CA GLY A 94 3.94 12.66 -1.04
C GLY A 94 3.16 12.69 0.27
N GLU A 95 2.67 11.54 0.68
CA GLU A 95 1.97 11.37 1.96
C GLU A 95 2.96 11.53 3.12
N ARG A 96 2.55 12.26 4.16
CA ARG A 96 3.29 12.30 5.42
C ARG A 96 2.76 11.21 6.35
N PHE A 97 3.62 10.23 6.65
CA PHE A 97 3.29 9.14 7.54
C PHE A 97 3.54 9.50 9.01
N GLU A 98 2.56 9.27 9.88
CA GLU A 98 2.71 9.35 11.34
C GLU A 98 3.29 8.04 11.88
N VAL A 99 4.57 7.79 11.57
CA VAL A 99 5.28 6.56 11.98
C VAL A 99 6.60 6.87 12.67
N GLU A 100 6.99 6.01 13.60
CA GLU A 100 8.26 6.11 14.35
C GLU A 100 9.44 5.50 13.57
N THR A 101 9.16 4.78 12.49
CA THR A 101 10.13 4.06 11.64
C THR A 101 10.79 4.97 10.60
N THR A 102 11.55 5.96 11.07
CA THR A 102 12.13 7.00 10.19
C THR A 102 13.66 7.00 10.14
N HIS A 103 14.31 6.07 10.84
CA HIS A 103 15.76 5.94 10.80
C HIS A 103 16.21 5.42 9.43
N GLY A 104 17.17 6.08 8.81
CA GLY A 104 17.68 5.73 7.48
C GLY A 104 16.91 6.32 6.29
N THR A 105 15.91 7.17 6.52
CA THR A 105 15.16 7.86 5.43
C THR A 105 16.07 8.65 4.50
N GLY A 106 16.92 9.52 5.07
CA GLY A 106 17.86 10.35 4.31
C GLY A 106 18.89 9.52 3.53
N CYS A 107 19.49 8.52 4.16
CA CYS A 107 20.46 7.64 3.49
C CYS A 107 19.81 6.84 2.36
N SER A 108 18.61 6.29 2.58
CA SER A 108 17.87 5.54 1.55
C SER A 108 17.49 6.43 0.38
N PHE A 109 17.08 7.69 0.65
CA PHE A 109 16.77 8.66 -0.41
C PHE A 109 17.98 8.98 -1.28
N ALA A 110 19.11 9.37 -0.67
CA ALA A 110 20.31 9.73 -1.41
C ALA A 110 20.91 8.53 -2.15
N SER A 111 20.89 7.34 -1.53
CA SER A 111 21.36 6.10 -2.16
C SER A 111 20.48 5.69 -3.34
N ALA A 112 19.15 5.85 -3.22
CA ALA A 112 18.22 5.57 -4.31
C ALA A 112 18.43 6.53 -5.49
N ILE A 113 18.64 7.83 -5.25
CA ILE A 113 18.98 8.78 -6.32
C ILE A 113 20.27 8.35 -7.02
N ALA A 114 21.34 8.08 -6.25
CA ALA A 114 22.61 7.66 -6.81
C ALA A 114 22.47 6.38 -7.67
N ALA A 115 21.71 5.40 -7.19
CA ALA A 115 21.47 4.15 -7.92
C ALA A 115 20.64 4.36 -9.20
N GLU A 116 19.62 5.22 -9.18
CA GLU A 116 18.80 5.50 -10.37
C GLU A 116 19.56 6.33 -11.41
N LEU A 117 20.42 7.25 -10.98
CA LEU A 117 21.34 7.96 -11.87
C LEU A 117 22.35 6.99 -12.51
N ALA A 118 22.90 6.05 -11.73
CA ALA A 118 23.79 5.01 -12.26
C ALA A 118 23.10 4.08 -13.28
N LYS A 119 21.78 3.92 -13.20
CA LYS A 119 20.97 3.21 -14.22
C LYS A 119 20.69 4.05 -15.48
N GLY A 120 21.16 5.29 -15.53
CA GLY A 120 20.97 6.20 -16.66
C GLY A 120 19.70 7.03 -16.62
N ARG A 121 18.99 7.10 -15.47
CA ARG A 121 17.83 8.01 -15.34
C ARG A 121 18.27 9.46 -15.29
N ARG A 122 17.39 10.37 -15.75
CA ARG A 122 17.59 11.81 -15.56
C ARG A 122 17.35 12.21 -14.11
N ILE A 123 17.98 13.30 -13.65
CA ILE A 123 17.87 13.78 -12.25
C ILE A 123 16.42 13.85 -11.74
N PRO A 124 15.47 14.50 -12.44
CA PRO A 124 14.08 14.56 -11.95
C PRO A 124 13.42 13.19 -11.79
N GLU A 125 13.73 12.23 -12.68
CA GLU A 125 13.18 10.86 -12.64
C GLU A 125 13.83 10.03 -11.52
N ALA A 126 15.12 10.23 -11.26
CA ALA A 126 15.83 9.60 -10.14
C ALA A 126 15.27 10.08 -8.79
N VAL A 127 15.00 11.38 -8.65
CA VAL A 127 14.37 11.96 -7.45
C VAL A 127 12.96 11.42 -7.25
N GLU A 128 12.16 11.33 -8.31
CA GLU A 128 10.81 10.76 -8.26
C GLU A 128 10.82 9.29 -7.80
N ALA A 129 11.70 8.48 -8.40
CA ALA A 129 11.86 7.07 -8.04
C ALA A 129 12.34 6.90 -6.59
N ALA A 130 13.30 7.72 -6.14
CA ALA A 130 13.79 7.71 -4.77
C ALA A 130 12.71 8.11 -3.76
N LYS A 131 11.88 9.11 -4.08
CA LYS A 131 10.77 9.51 -3.22
C LYS A 131 9.76 8.39 -3.07
N ARG A 132 9.42 7.70 -4.17
CA ARG A 132 8.54 6.52 -4.15
C ARG A 132 9.13 5.41 -3.28
N LEU A 133 10.43 5.11 -3.44
CA LEU A 133 11.13 4.10 -2.61
C LEU A 133 11.06 4.44 -1.13
N VAL A 134 11.36 5.67 -0.76
CA VAL A 134 11.35 6.09 0.64
C VAL A 134 9.94 6.10 1.22
N ALA A 135 8.91 6.42 0.43
CA ALA A 135 7.53 6.35 0.90
C ALA A 135 7.15 4.93 1.34
N TYR A 136 7.43 3.91 0.52
CA TYR A 136 7.23 2.50 0.90
C TYR A 136 8.13 2.10 2.08
N ALA A 137 9.39 2.53 2.07
CA ALA A 137 10.34 2.17 3.11
C ALA A 137 9.95 2.72 4.49
N VAL A 138 9.41 3.94 4.54
CA VAL A 138 8.88 4.53 5.77
C VAL A 138 7.60 3.82 6.21
N ARG A 139 6.66 3.64 5.28
CA ARG A 139 5.35 3.03 5.55
C ARG A 139 5.46 1.62 6.10
N PHE A 140 6.41 0.83 5.58
CA PHE A 140 6.61 -0.57 5.95
C PHE A 140 7.91 -0.79 6.73
N GLY A 141 8.38 0.24 7.44
CA GLY A 141 9.55 0.15 8.31
C GLY A 141 9.31 -0.78 9.52
N PHE A 142 10.39 -1.15 10.19
CA PHE A 142 10.34 -2.14 11.26
C PHE A 142 10.32 -1.49 12.64
N ARG A 143 9.31 -1.81 13.46
CA ARG A 143 9.25 -1.37 14.86
C ARG A 143 10.09 -2.30 15.73
N ILE A 144 11.40 -2.03 15.79
CA ILE A 144 12.37 -2.85 16.53
C ILE A 144 12.92 -2.03 17.71
N GLY A 145 12.90 -2.63 18.90
CA GLY A 145 13.38 -1.99 20.12
C GLY A 145 12.45 -0.89 20.64
N ARG A 146 13.00 0.03 21.45
CA ARG A 146 12.25 1.11 22.12
C ARG A 146 12.43 2.49 21.48
N GLY A 147 13.23 2.59 20.41
CA GLY A 147 13.58 3.85 19.74
C GLY A 147 12.92 3.99 18.37
N HIS A 148 13.41 4.93 17.56
CA HIS A 148 12.98 5.08 16.17
C HIS A 148 13.44 3.88 15.33
N GLY A 149 12.49 3.14 14.78
CA GLY A 149 12.78 1.98 13.96
C GLY A 149 13.42 2.31 12.60
N PRO A 150 14.15 1.37 11.98
CA PRO A 150 14.66 1.53 10.63
C PRO A 150 13.53 1.50 9.59
N VAL A 151 13.72 2.24 8.50
CA VAL A 151 12.93 2.06 7.28
C VAL A 151 13.18 0.68 6.66
N ASN A 152 12.31 0.25 5.74
CA ASN A 152 12.45 -0.98 4.96
C ASN A 152 12.68 -0.67 3.46
N PRO A 153 13.91 -0.44 3.02
CA PRO A 153 14.21 -0.14 1.61
C PRO A 153 13.81 -1.27 0.64
N MET A 154 13.63 -2.49 1.16
CA MET A 154 13.32 -3.69 0.38
C MET A 154 11.83 -3.81 0.05
N ALA A 155 10.94 -3.04 0.67
CA ALA A 155 9.50 -3.18 0.50
C ALA A 155 9.04 -3.12 -0.98
N ILE A 156 9.57 -2.17 -1.76
CA ILE A 156 9.28 -2.10 -3.20
C ILE A 156 9.85 -3.31 -3.94
N LEU A 157 11.09 -3.70 -3.65
CA LEU A 157 11.72 -4.83 -4.33
C LEU A 157 10.93 -6.11 -4.10
N TYR A 158 10.46 -6.35 -2.88
CA TYR A 158 9.63 -7.50 -2.57
C TYR A 158 8.31 -7.47 -3.33
N ASN A 159 7.64 -6.32 -3.39
CA ASN A 159 6.45 -6.16 -4.24
C ASN A 159 6.73 -6.50 -5.70
N GLU A 160 7.80 -5.94 -6.30
CA GLU A 160 8.17 -6.22 -7.69
C GLU A 160 8.50 -7.70 -7.92
N SER A 161 9.23 -8.33 -7.01
CA SER A 161 9.59 -9.75 -7.11
C SER A 161 8.37 -10.68 -7.00
N GLU A 162 7.34 -10.28 -6.24
CA GLU A 162 6.15 -11.11 -5.99
C GLU A 162 5.07 -10.97 -7.07
N ARG A 163 5.20 -10.03 -8.01
CA ARG A 163 4.18 -9.79 -9.04
C ARG A 163 3.84 -11.04 -9.84
N TYR A 164 4.86 -11.79 -10.26
CA TYR A 164 4.67 -13.04 -11.01
C TYR A 164 3.98 -14.10 -10.14
N ASN A 165 4.45 -14.28 -8.90
CA ASN A 165 3.93 -15.29 -7.97
C ASN A 165 2.45 -15.05 -7.66
N VAL A 166 2.04 -13.80 -7.45
CA VAL A 166 0.63 -13.42 -7.25
C VAL A 166 -0.23 -13.78 -8.46
N ILE A 167 0.23 -13.49 -9.68
CA ILE A 167 -0.52 -13.83 -10.91
C ILE A 167 -0.59 -15.35 -11.11
N ALA A 168 0.51 -16.07 -10.88
CA ALA A 168 0.55 -17.53 -10.98
C ALA A 168 -0.39 -18.19 -9.97
N GLU A 169 -0.40 -17.71 -8.73
CA GLU A 169 -1.27 -18.19 -7.65
C GLU A 169 -2.75 -17.93 -7.95
N LEU A 170 -3.11 -16.75 -8.48
CA LEU A 170 -4.47 -16.46 -8.93
C LEU A 170 -4.90 -17.36 -10.09
N ARG A 171 -4.03 -17.61 -11.08
CA ARG A 171 -4.33 -18.54 -12.19
C ARG A 171 -4.63 -19.93 -11.68
N LYS A 172 -3.80 -20.44 -10.77
CA LYS A 172 -4.00 -21.75 -10.11
C LYS A 172 -5.32 -21.78 -9.35
N ALA A 173 -5.61 -20.75 -8.56
CA ALA A 173 -6.84 -20.66 -7.78
C ALA A 173 -8.10 -20.57 -8.67
N VAL A 174 -8.05 -19.84 -9.78
CA VAL A 174 -9.14 -19.80 -10.78
C VAL A 174 -9.36 -21.18 -11.39
N GLN A 175 -8.31 -21.88 -11.82
CA GLN A 175 -8.45 -23.24 -12.34
C GLN A 175 -9.09 -24.18 -11.32
N MET A 176 -8.67 -24.09 -10.05
CA MET A 176 -9.32 -24.84 -8.96
C MET A 176 -10.79 -24.47 -8.82
N LEU A 177 -11.15 -23.19 -8.86
CA LEU A 177 -12.53 -22.73 -8.73
C LEU A 177 -13.40 -23.23 -9.89
N GLU A 178 -12.92 -23.15 -11.14
CA GLU A 178 -13.63 -23.62 -12.34
C GLU A 178 -13.82 -25.15 -12.35
N ALA A 179 -12.89 -25.88 -11.73
CA ALA A 179 -12.98 -27.34 -11.58
C ALA A 179 -14.02 -27.80 -10.55
N HIS A 180 -14.61 -26.89 -9.75
CA HIS A 180 -15.60 -27.22 -8.72
C HIS A 180 -16.96 -26.56 -9.01
N PRO A 181 -17.83 -27.17 -9.84
CA PRO A 181 -19.13 -26.60 -10.22
C PRO A 181 -20.02 -26.16 -9.04
N VAL A 182 -19.90 -26.84 -7.88
CA VAL A 182 -20.67 -26.52 -6.66
C VAL A 182 -20.53 -25.05 -6.21
N VAL A 183 -19.41 -24.39 -6.53
CA VAL A 183 -19.16 -22.99 -6.16
C VAL A 183 -20.06 -22.00 -6.91
N SER A 184 -20.70 -22.40 -8.00
CA SER A 184 -21.71 -21.58 -8.71
C SER A 184 -22.88 -21.17 -7.81
N ARG A 185 -23.13 -21.92 -6.73
CA ARG A 185 -24.12 -21.60 -5.70
C ARG A 185 -23.75 -20.39 -4.85
N LEU A 186 -22.47 -20.01 -4.82
CA LEU A 186 -21.96 -18.86 -4.08
C LEU A 186 -21.95 -17.58 -4.91
N SER A 187 -22.27 -17.63 -6.20
CA SER A 187 -22.24 -16.43 -7.06
C SER A 187 -23.34 -15.44 -6.68
N PRO A 188 -23.01 -14.17 -6.40
CA PRO A 188 -23.99 -13.08 -6.30
C PRO A 188 -24.44 -12.60 -7.68
N GLU A 189 -25.44 -11.73 -7.74
CA GLU A 189 -25.89 -11.06 -8.98
C GLU A 189 -24.79 -10.17 -9.56
N VAL A 190 -24.06 -9.47 -8.69
CA VAL A 190 -22.88 -8.69 -9.11
C VAL A 190 -21.68 -9.56 -9.51
N GLN A 191 -21.81 -10.89 -9.51
CA GLN A 191 -20.74 -11.85 -9.84
C GLN A 191 -19.57 -11.83 -8.84
N MET A 192 -18.71 -12.85 -8.92
CA MET A 192 -17.58 -13.01 -8.00
C MET A 192 -16.32 -12.35 -8.55
N ASN A 193 -15.42 -11.93 -7.68
CA ASN A 193 -14.07 -11.57 -8.06
C ASN A 193 -13.11 -12.09 -6.99
N LEU A 194 -12.08 -12.82 -7.42
CA LEU A 194 -11.02 -13.34 -6.58
C LEU A 194 -9.80 -12.43 -6.75
N VAL A 195 -9.24 -11.95 -5.64
CA VAL A 195 -8.11 -11.02 -5.66
C VAL A 195 -6.99 -11.48 -4.75
N MET A 196 -5.76 -11.07 -5.05
CA MET A 196 -4.59 -11.28 -4.20
C MET A 196 -3.65 -10.08 -4.26
N ALA A 197 -3.21 -9.61 -3.10
CA ALA A 197 -2.38 -8.45 -2.89
C ALA A 197 -0.89 -8.81 -2.78
N LEU A 198 -0.04 -7.88 -3.21
CA LEU A 198 1.39 -7.92 -2.91
C LEU A 198 1.64 -7.79 -1.40
N PRO A 199 2.77 -8.27 -0.86
CA PRO A 199 3.05 -8.24 0.59
C PRO A 199 3.00 -6.85 1.21
N TYR A 200 3.46 -5.83 0.47
CA TYR A 200 3.47 -4.44 0.89
C TYR A 200 2.49 -3.61 0.06
N ALA A 201 1.31 -4.14 -0.23
CA ALA A 201 0.30 -3.47 -1.04
C ALA A 201 -0.23 -2.20 -0.37
N VAL A 202 -0.31 -1.11 -1.14
CA VAL A 202 -0.76 0.20 -0.66
C VAL A 202 -2.14 0.55 -1.19
N ASP A 203 -2.37 0.25 -2.47
CA ASP A 203 -3.61 0.56 -3.15
C ASP A 203 -3.99 -0.56 -4.14
N HIS A 204 -5.13 -0.40 -4.80
CA HIS A 204 -5.68 -1.39 -5.72
C HIS A 204 -4.74 -1.78 -6.87
N ARG A 205 -3.76 -0.95 -7.24
CA ARG A 205 -2.75 -1.28 -8.27
C ARG A 205 -1.75 -2.33 -7.79
N ASP A 206 -1.60 -2.49 -6.47
CA ASP A 206 -0.81 -3.55 -5.84
C ASP A 206 -1.64 -4.83 -5.59
N VAL A 207 -2.88 -4.87 -6.07
CA VAL A 207 -3.78 -6.01 -5.93
C VAL A 207 -4.16 -6.53 -7.31
N ALA A 208 -3.91 -7.82 -7.55
CA ALA A 208 -4.36 -8.50 -8.76
C ALA A 208 -5.73 -9.12 -8.56
N GLY A 209 -6.53 -9.17 -9.62
CA GLY A 209 -7.85 -9.79 -9.63
C GLY A 209 -8.27 -10.19 -11.04
N ILE A 210 -9.54 -10.54 -11.22
CA ILE A 210 -10.08 -11.01 -12.51
C ILE A 210 -10.81 -9.87 -13.22
N PRO A 211 -10.30 -9.38 -14.38
CA PRO A 211 -11.02 -8.41 -15.21
C PRO A 211 -12.32 -9.00 -15.72
N GLY A 212 -13.39 -8.21 -15.73
CA GLY A 212 -14.71 -8.70 -16.11
C GLY A 212 -15.28 -9.76 -15.16
N ARG A 213 -14.67 -9.96 -13.97
CA ARG A 213 -15.14 -10.85 -12.89
C ARG A 213 -15.17 -12.34 -13.28
N ILE A 214 -15.63 -13.16 -12.34
CA ILE A 214 -15.89 -14.58 -12.51
C ILE A 214 -17.41 -14.75 -12.64
N VAL A 215 -17.86 -15.11 -13.83
CA VAL A 215 -19.27 -15.21 -14.20
C VAL A 215 -19.81 -16.60 -13.90
N LYS A 216 -21.08 -16.67 -13.50
CA LYS A 216 -21.80 -17.94 -13.41
C LYS A 216 -22.34 -18.32 -14.79
N LEU A 217 -22.00 -19.53 -15.24
CA LEU A 217 -22.48 -20.14 -16.49
C LEU A 217 -23.20 -21.45 -16.12
N ASN A 218 -24.53 -21.40 -16.03
CA ASN A 218 -25.36 -22.50 -15.54
C ASN A 218 -24.94 -22.98 -14.14
N ASP A 219 -24.45 -24.21 -14.04
CA ASP A 219 -23.96 -24.87 -12.84
C ASP A 219 -22.46 -24.67 -12.60
N LYS A 220 -21.77 -23.90 -13.46
CA LYS A 220 -20.33 -23.65 -13.38
C LYS A 220 -20.01 -22.17 -13.24
N VAL A 221 -18.74 -21.88 -12.99
CA VAL A 221 -18.21 -20.52 -12.98
C VAL A 221 -17.03 -20.45 -13.94
N ARG A 222 -16.78 -19.26 -14.50
CA ARG A 222 -15.68 -19.02 -15.43
C ARG A 222 -15.09 -17.62 -15.25
N ALA A 223 -13.77 -17.50 -15.25
CA ALA A 223 -13.11 -16.21 -15.30
C ALA A 223 -13.28 -15.57 -16.69
N SER A 224 -13.69 -14.29 -16.72
CA SER A 224 -13.88 -13.56 -17.97
C SER A 224 -12.57 -13.22 -18.68
N ALA A 225 -11.46 -13.13 -17.94
CA ALA A 225 -10.13 -12.84 -18.46
C ALA A 225 -9.03 -13.38 -17.52
N PRO A 226 -7.77 -13.48 -17.99
CA PRO A 226 -6.63 -13.77 -17.12
C PRO A 226 -6.47 -12.72 -16.01
N PRO A 227 -5.88 -13.09 -14.84
CA PRO A 227 -5.66 -12.14 -13.76
C PRO A 227 -4.72 -11.00 -14.15
N GLU A 228 -5.00 -9.79 -13.67
CA GLU A 228 -4.13 -8.61 -13.80
C GLU A 228 -4.20 -7.71 -12.56
N PHE A 229 -3.17 -6.87 -12.38
CA PHE A 229 -3.12 -5.87 -11.32
C PHE A 229 -4.07 -4.71 -11.58
N GLY A 230 -4.79 -4.25 -10.55
CA GLY A 230 -5.75 -3.15 -10.66
C GLY A 230 -7.15 -3.54 -11.14
N ALA A 231 -7.41 -4.83 -11.38
CA ALA A 231 -8.67 -5.32 -11.95
C ALA A 231 -9.91 -5.18 -11.05
N SER A 232 -9.73 -5.01 -9.74
CA SER A 232 -10.82 -4.97 -8.76
C SER A 232 -10.55 -3.91 -7.70
N ARG A 233 -11.51 -3.01 -7.47
CA ARG A 233 -11.44 -2.01 -6.38
C ARG A 233 -12.16 -2.46 -5.11
N HIS A 234 -13.32 -3.10 -5.26
CA HIS A 234 -14.18 -3.42 -4.11
C HIS A 234 -13.54 -4.48 -3.20
N VAL A 235 -13.24 -5.66 -3.73
CA VAL A 235 -12.61 -6.73 -2.95
C VAL A 235 -11.19 -6.32 -2.52
N ALA A 236 -10.46 -5.59 -3.36
CA ALA A 236 -9.15 -5.05 -3.02
C ALA A 236 -9.20 -4.13 -1.80
N ASN A 237 -10.21 -3.25 -1.67
CA ASN A 237 -10.35 -2.41 -0.48
C ASN A 237 -10.56 -3.24 0.79
N THR A 238 -11.35 -4.33 0.76
CA THR A 238 -11.51 -5.22 1.91
C THR A 238 -10.20 -5.90 2.28
N VAL A 239 -9.47 -6.44 1.30
CA VAL A 239 -8.18 -7.12 1.53
C VAL A 239 -7.12 -6.13 2.04
N LEU A 240 -7.00 -4.95 1.44
CA LEU A 240 -6.07 -3.91 1.89
C LEU A 240 -6.38 -3.44 3.32
N THR A 241 -7.66 -3.36 3.70
CA THR A 241 -8.03 -3.08 5.09
C THR A 241 -7.63 -4.23 6.00
N ALA A 242 -7.91 -5.48 5.63
CA ALA A 242 -7.50 -6.66 6.40
C ALA A 242 -5.98 -6.73 6.62
N MET A 243 -5.18 -6.46 5.59
CA MET A 243 -3.71 -6.41 5.65
C MET A 243 -3.16 -5.41 6.67
N ARG A 244 -3.90 -4.34 6.99
CA ARG A 244 -3.47 -3.37 8.04
C ARG A 244 -3.54 -3.96 9.44
N TYR A 245 -4.36 -4.99 9.64
CA TYR A 245 -4.55 -5.68 10.92
C TYR A 245 -3.77 -7.00 10.97
N ASP A 246 -3.74 -7.73 9.86
CA ASP A 246 -2.93 -8.95 9.69
C ASP A 246 -2.30 -8.97 8.29
N PRO A 247 -0.99 -8.65 8.17
CA PRO A 247 -0.27 -8.64 6.89
C PRO A 247 -0.23 -10.00 6.15
N GLU A 248 -0.48 -11.11 6.85
CA GLU A 248 -0.52 -12.44 6.23
C GLU A 248 -1.79 -12.66 5.42
N ILE A 249 -2.87 -11.93 5.69
CA ILE A 249 -4.13 -12.01 4.95
C ILE A 249 -4.04 -11.15 3.69
N ARG A 250 -3.69 -11.79 2.57
CA ARG A 250 -3.42 -11.12 1.29
C ARG A 250 -4.42 -11.42 0.19
N SER A 251 -5.46 -12.21 0.43
CA SER A 251 -6.42 -12.58 -0.61
C SER A 251 -7.85 -12.49 -0.12
N GLY A 252 -8.77 -12.27 -1.06
CA GLY A 252 -10.19 -12.34 -0.78
C GLY A 252 -11.04 -12.60 -2.01
N MET A 253 -12.26 -13.08 -1.79
CA MET A 253 -13.25 -13.31 -2.84
C MET A 253 -14.63 -12.94 -2.36
N ASN A 254 -15.34 -12.10 -3.12
CA ASN A 254 -16.73 -11.82 -2.81
C ASN A 254 -17.64 -12.95 -3.30
N ILE A 255 -18.59 -13.32 -2.45
CA ILE A 255 -19.65 -14.29 -2.69
C ILE A 255 -20.99 -13.69 -2.28
N LYS A 256 -22.09 -14.33 -2.67
CA LYS A 256 -23.42 -13.92 -2.22
C LYS A 256 -23.53 -14.01 -0.70
N TYR A 257 -24.37 -13.16 -0.14
CA TYR A 257 -24.79 -13.27 1.25
C TYR A 257 -26.00 -14.22 1.36
N SER A 258 -26.03 -15.06 2.40
CA SER A 258 -27.23 -15.80 2.83
C SER A 258 -27.01 -16.33 4.25
N GLU A 259 -28.09 -16.52 5.00
CA GLU A 259 -28.01 -17.08 6.36
C GLU A 259 -27.48 -18.53 6.33
N GLU A 260 -27.76 -19.29 5.25
CA GLU A 260 -27.22 -20.64 5.04
C GLU A 260 -25.69 -20.63 4.89
N ILE A 261 -25.13 -19.61 4.22
CA ILE A 261 -23.67 -19.44 4.12
C ILE A 261 -23.05 -19.17 5.50
N LEU A 262 -23.71 -18.35 6.32
CA LEU A 262 -23.21 -18.07 7.69
C LEU A 262 -23.22 -19.33 8.55
N LYS A 263 -24.30 -20.12 8.49
CA LYS A 263 -24.40 -21.43 9.16
C LYS A 263 -23.34 -22.42 8.66
N ALA A 264 -23.06 -22.43 7.36
CA ALA A 264 -22.00 -23.26 6.79
C ALA A 264 -20.60 -22.84 7.28
N CYS A 265 -20.36 -21.54 7.45
CA CYS A 265 -19.11 -21.03 8.03
C CYS A 265 -18.97 -21.43 9.51
N GLU A 266 -20.04 -21.34 10.29
CA GLU A 266 -20.07 -21.79 11.69
C GLU A 266 -19.75 -23.29 11.80
N ALA A 267 -20.35 -24.12 10.95
CA ALA A 267 -20.06 -25.56 10.89
C ALA A 267 -18.61 -25.88 10.49
N LEU A 268 -17.93 -24.97 9.78
CA LEU A 268 -16.52 -25.07 9.42
C LEU A 268 -15.58 -24.44 10.45
N LEU A 269 -16.11 -23.88 11.55
CA LEU A 269 -15.38 -23.11 12.55
C LEU A 269 -14.66 -21.88 11.96
N TYR A 270 -15.21 -21.32 10.88
CA TYR A 270 -14.70 -20.07 10.31
C TYR A 270 -15.16 -18.88 11.14
N LYS A 271 -14.24 -17.95 11.38
CA LYS A 271 -14.54 -16.71 12.07
C LYS A 271 -15.31 -15.78 11.13
N VAL A 272 -16.48 -15.36 11.58
CA VAL A 272 -17.37 -14.51 10.77
C VAL A 272 -17.64 -13.21 11.52
N SER A 273 -17.50 -12.09 10.80
CA SER A 273 -17.94 -10.79 11.30
C SER A 273 -18.68 -10.02 10.22
N GLY A 274 -19.48 -9.04 10.61
CA GLY A 274 -20.26 -8.25 9.68
C GLY A 274 -20.50 -6.84 10.19
N TYR A 275 -20.84 -5.97 9.25
CA TYR A 275 -21.09 -4.55 9.50
C TYR A 275 -22.42 -4.12 8.89
N ASP A 276 -22.99 -3.04 9.42
CA ASP A 276 -24.26 -2.47 8.96
C ASP A 276 -24.00 -1.15 8.22
N ARG A 277 -24.35 -1.12 6.92
CA ARG A 277 -24.18 0.06 6.06
C ARG A 277 -24.99 1.27 6.51
N ARG A 278 -26.04 1.08 7.32
CA ARG A 278 -26.87 2.16 7.86
C ARG A 278 -26.13 2.98 8.92
N LEU A 279 -25.12 2.40 9.57
CA LEU A 279 -24.28 3.05 10.57
C LEU A 279 -23.08 3.78 9.95
N GLU A 280 -22.95 3.74 8.62
CA GLU A 280 -21.85 4.38 7.91
C GLU A 280 -21.99 5.92 7.98
N PRO A 281 -20.94 6.64 8.44
CA PRO A 281 -20.95 8.11 8.47
C PRO A 281 -21.10 8.72 7.07
N SER A 282 -21.83 9.83 6.96
CA SER A 282 -22.09 10.52 5.69
C SER A 282 -20.81 10.90 4.93
N GLU A 283 -19.78 11.32 5.66
CA GLU A 283 -18.45 11.69 5.12
C GLU A 283 -17.72 10.52 4.45
N VAL A 284 -18.02 9.29 4.85
CA VAL A 284 -17.46 8.06 4.27
C VAL A 284 -18.23 7.67 3.01
N LYS A 285 -19.56 7.89 2.99
CA LYS A 285 -20.42 7.63 1.83
C LYS A 285 -20.05 8.48 0.62
N GLU A 286 -19.61 9.71 0.85
CA GLU A 286 -19.20 10.64 -0.21
C GLU A 286 -17.84 10.27 -0.87
N LYS A 287 -17.01 9.48 -0.19
CA LYS A 287 -15.70 9.06 -0.71
C LYS A 287 -15.81 7.75 -1.48
N GLU A 288 -15.37 7.75 -2.74
CA GLU A 288 -15.35 6.54 -3.57
C GLU A 288 -14.53 5.42 -2.88
N GLY A 289 -15.17 4.26 -2.66
CA GLY A 289 -14.55 3.12 -1.98
C GLY A 289 -14.46 3.22 -0.46
N GLY A 290 -14.93 4.33 0.14
CA GLY A 290 -14.95 4.57 1.59
C GLY A 290 -15.72 3.50 2.36
N THR A 291 -16.92 3.15 1.88
CA THR A 291 -17.81 2.17 2.52
C THR A 291 -17.17 0.81 2.77
N THR A 292 -16.41 0.32 1.79
CA THR A 292 -15.80 -1.01 1.87
C THR A 292 -14.64 -1.03 2.86
N ARG A 293 -13.85 0.06 2.90
CA ARG A 293 -12.76 0.18 3.87
C ARG A 293 -13.29 0.31 5.28
N TRP A 294 -14.27 1.20 5.49
CA TRP A 294 -14.92 1.41 6.79
C TRP A 294 -15.61 0.13 7.27
N GLY A 295 -16.43 -0.51 6.44
CA GLY A 295 -17.15 -1.70 6.81
C GLY A 295 -16.24 -2.88 7.18
N ALA A 296 -15.17 -3.08 6.41
CA ALA A 296 -14.16 -4.09 6.74
C ALA A 296 -13.47 -3.77 8.08
N GLU A 297 -13.12 -2.50 8.32
CA GLU A 297 -12.49 -2.05 9.56
C GLU A 297 -13.40 -2.26 10.78
N GLU A 298 -14.70 -1.93 10.68
CA GLU A 298 -15.68 -2.16 11.74
C GLU A 298 -15.86 -3.66 12.03
N ALA A 299 -15.96 -4.49 10.99
CA ALA A 299 -16.08 -5.93 11.16
C ALA A 299 -14.86 -6.54 11.87
N ILE A 300 -13.65 -6.09 11.53
CA ILE A 300 -12.41 -6.55 12.17
C ILE A 300 -12.35 -6.07 13.63
N LYS A 301 -12.61 -4.78 13.89
CA LYS A 301 -12.62 -4.22 15.25
C LYS A 301 -13.62 -4.90 16.16
N LYS A 302 -14.82 -5.22 15.64
CA LYS A 302 -15.87 -5.92 16.38
C LYS A 302 -15.43 -7.32 16.83
N LEU A 303 -14.67 -8.03 16.00
CA LEU A 303 -14.16 -9.36 16.34
C LEU A 303 -12.86 -9.31 17.16
N GLY A 304 -12.06 -8.25 17.00
CA GLY A 304 -10.74 -8.10 17.61
C GLY A 304 -9.60 -8.71 16.80
N GLU A 305 -9.90 -9.37 15.68
CA GLU A 305 -8.95 -9.99 14.76
C GLU A 305 -9.55 -10.06 13.34
N VAL A 306 -8.74 -10.41 12.34
CA VAL A 306 -9.21 -10.53 10.95
C VAL A 306 -10.06 -11.81 10.80
N PRO A 307 -11.35 -11.72 10.42
CA PRO A 307 -12.21 -12.90 10.24
C PRO A 307 -11.90 -13.63 8.92
N ASP A 308 -12.33 -14.88 8.83
CA ASP A 308 -12.34 -15.65 7.57
C ASP A 308 -13.40 -15.14 6.59
N LEU A 309 -14.48 -14.52 7.08
CA LEU A 309 -15.54 -13.95 6.26
C LEU A 309 -16.08 -12.65 6.85
N ILE A 310 -16.14 -11.60 6.02
CA ILE A 310 -16.79 -10.31 6.32
C ILE A 310 -18.09 -10.21 5.52
N TYR A 311 -19.21 -9.85 6.13
CA TYR A 311 -20.48 -9.67 5.41
C TYR A 311 -21.21 -8.36 5.70
N HIS A 312 -22.14 -7.98 4.82
CA HIS A 312 -23.15 -6.96 5.10
C HIS A 312 -24.50 -7.34 4.48
N ARG A 313 -25.61 -6.91 5.10
CA ARG A 313 -26.99 -7.24 4.70
C ARG A 313 -27.54 -6.35 3.57
N GLY A 314 -26.65 -5.80 2.73
CA GLY A 314 -27.01 -4.82 1.70
C GLY A 314 -27.42 -3.45 2.25
N ASP A 315 -27.92 -2.61 1.36
CA ASP A 315 -28.60 -1.32 1.64
C ASP A 315 -29.46 -0.96 0.41
N TRP A 316 -30.19 0.14 0.41
CA TRP A 316 -30.97 0.58 -0.76
C TRP A 316 -30.10 0.65 -2.03
N GLY A 317 -30.43 -0.18 -3.04
CA GLY A 317 -29.67 -0.30 -4.28
C GLY A 317 -28.30 -1.00 -4.16
N LYS A 318 -28.02 -1.69 -3.05
CA LYS A 318 -26.78 -2.44 -2.82
C LYS A 318 -27.09 -3.89 -2.42
N GLU A 319 -26.72 -4.82 -3.29
CA GLU A 319 -26.85 -6.26 -3.03
C GLU A 319 -26.10 -6.66 -1.75
N PRO A 320 -26.70 -7.48 -0.87
CA PRO A 320 -26.00 -8.14 0.23
C PRO A 320 -24.87 -9.04 -0.27
N VAL A 321 -23.65 -8.81 0.18
CA VAL A 321 -22.49 -9.64 -0.19
C VAL A 321 -21.63 -9.99 1.02
N SER A 322 -20.92 -11.11 0.89
CA SER A 322 -19.90 -11.56 1.83
C SER A 322 -18.56 -11.61 1.12
N THR A 323 -17.46 -11.40 1.83
CA THR A 323 -16.09 -11.53 1.32
C THR A 323 -15.34 -12.54 2.18
N ILE A 324 -14.94 -13.65 1.56
CA ILE A 324 -14.02 -14.61 2.17
C ILE A 324 -12.62 -13.98 2.14
N LEU A 325 -11.87 -14.11 3.23
CA LEU A 325 -10.50 -13.67 3.37
C LEU A 325 -9.56 -14.87 3.60
N GLY A 326 -8.32 -14.74 3.15
CA GLY A 326 -7.32 -15.80 3.29
C GLY A 326 -5.90 -15.34 2.98
N ARG A 327 -4.95 -16.23 3.23
CA ARG A 327 -3.51 -15.94 3.05
C ARG A 327 -3.08 -15.96 1.59
N SER A 328 -3.74 -16.80 0.78
CA SER A 328 -3.50 -16.94 -0.65
C SER A 328 -4.81 -17.08 -1.41
N ALA A 329 -4.75 -16.91 -2.74
CA ALA A 329 -5.93 -17.13 -3.58
C ALA A 329 -6.43 -18.57 -3.51
N THR A 330 -5.52 -19.55 -3.41
CA THR A 330 -5.93 -20.96 -3.26
C THR A 330 -6.57 -21.23 -1.90
N ASP A 331 -6.09 -20.61 -0.81
CA ASP A 331 -6.72 -20.67 0.52
C ASP A 331 -8.18 -20.18 0.47
N VAL A 332 -8.40 -19.00 -0.12
CA VAL A 332 -9.74 -18.43 -0.29
C VAL A 332 -10.65 -19.35 -1.11
N VAL A 333 -10.14 -19.94 -2.20
CA VAL A 333 -10.91 -20.88 -3.03
C VAL A 333 -11.23 -22.16 -2.26
N MET A 334 -10.29 -22.71 -1.49
CA MET A 334 -10.55 -23.88 -0.64
C MET A 334 -11.64 -23.60 0.40
N LYS A 335 -11.61 -22.42 1.04
CA LYS A 335 -12.67 -22.00 1.96
C LYS A 335 -14.03 -21.94 1.26
N ALA A 336 -14.07 -21.34 0.06
CA ALA A 336 -15.29 -21.25 -0.74
C ALA A 336 -15.84 -22.62 -1.15
N VAL A 337 -14.99 -23.54 -1.62
CA VAL A 337 -15.40 -24.90 -1.99
C VAL A 337 -16.00 -25.62 -0.78
N ARG A 338 -15.38 -25.55 0.41
CA ARG A 338 -15.90 -26.17 1.63
C ARG A 338 -17.28 -25.61 2.03
N ILE A 339 -17.48 -24.29 1.94
CA ILE A 339 -18.79 -23.67 2.18
C ILE A 339 -19.82 -24.22 1.18
N ALA A 340 -19.46 -24.25 -0.11
CA ALA A 340 -20.35 -24.71 -1.17
C ALA A 340 -20.76 -26.19 -1.03
N LEU A 341 -19.84 -27.05 -0.57
CA LEU A 341 -20.11 -28.47 -0.28
C LEU A 341 -21.10 -28.63 0.87
N ILE A 342 -20.98 -27.87 1.96
CA ILE A 342 -21.96 -27.90 3.06
C ILE A 342 -23.34 -27.47 2.57
N LEU A 343 -23.42 -26.43 1.73
CA LEU A 343 -24.69 -26.02 1.12
C LEU A 343 -25.30 -27.09 0.19
N LYS A 344 -24.48 -28.05 -0.28
CA LYS A 344 -24.95 -29.23 -1.03
C LYS A 344 -25.43 -30.37 -0.12
N GLY A 345 -25.16 -30.30 1.18
CA GLY A 345 -25.35 -31.41 2.11
C GLY A 345 -24.21 -32.43 2.07
N GLU A 346 -23.06 -32.09 1.49
CA GLU A 346 -21.88 -32.97 1.43
C GLU A 346 -20.89 -32.66 2.55
N ARG A 347 -20.27 -33.70 3.14
CA ARG A 347 -19.23 -33.50 4.17
C ARG A 347 -17.91 -33.05 3.52
N PRO A 348 -17.25 -31.98 4.00
CA PRO A 348 -16.04 -31.44 3.37
C PRO A 348 -14.81 -32.38 3.41
N ASN A 349 -14.80 -33.41 4.24
CA ASN A 349 -13.63 -34.24 4.53
C ASN A 349 -13.22 -35.24 3.41
N HIS A 350 -13.90 -35.27 2.26
CA HIS A 350 -13.68 -36.29 1.22
C HIS A 350 -13.17 -35.77 -0.14
N VAL A 351 -12.87 -34.47 -0.31
CA VAL A 351 -12.65 -33.90 -1.66
C VAL A 351 -11.43 -32.95 -1.78
N LEU A 352 -10.37 -33.15 -1.01
CA LEU A 352 -9.10 -32.43 -1.23
C LEU A 352 -7.92 -33.37 -1.30
#